data_AF-A0A382W754-F1
#
_entry.id   AF-A0A382W754-F1
#
_cell.length_a   1.000
_cell.length_b   1.000
_cell.length_c   1.000
_cell.angle_alpha   90.00
_cell.angle_beta   90.00
_cell.angle_gamma   90.00
#
_symmetry.space_group_name_H-M   'P 1'
#
loop_
_entity.id
_entity.type
_entity.pdbx_description
1 polymer ?
#
loop_
_entity_poly.entity_id
_entity_poly.type
_entity_poly.pdbx_seq_one_letter_code
_entity_poly.pdbx_strand_id
1 'polypeptide(L)'
;KPATRYFYRVVYGPNKTNAKVEPVGSFSTLQGAAGDKEVSFVVVTGMNYMSFHYGKLGAKDPKTKMRTRNLATSYQGKDKALGFPALETIRKLKPTFFVGTGDNIYYDSHDAMEATTLPQMRQKWHQQFRQPRFIDLFRQVPTYWEKDDHDHRFDDCDREGNRPPVSDLGVATFREQVPVVDPLAPKVKTYRTYRINRHLQVWFVEGRDFRSPNKMKDGPDKTLWGAEQIAWLKRTLLVSDATFKFLIPPPPMVGPDDARKKDNHTNIGGFRHEGQEFF
;
A
#
# COMPACT_ATOMS: atom_id res chain seq x y z
N LYS A 1 13.20 7.36 22.24
CA LYS A 1 13.76 8.73 22.14
C LYS A 1 13.61 9.21 20.71
N PRO A 2 13.23 10.49 20.45
CA PRO A 2 13.18 11.05 19.09
C PRO A 2 14.55 11.05 18.40
N ALA A 3 14.58 11.05 17.06
CA ALA A 3 15.79 11.10 16.25
C ALA A 3 16.89 10.11 16.66
N THR A 4 16.50 8.93 17.15
CA THR A 4 17.43 7.97 17.75
C THR A 4 17.47 6.70 16.91
N ARG A 5 18.68 6.25 16.57
CA ARG A 5 18.89 4.98 15.89
C ARG A 5 18.83 3.83 16.89
N TYR A 6 17.99 2.85 16.58
CA TYR A 6 17.86 1.59 17.30
C TYR A 6 18.34 0.45 16.42
N PHE A 7 18.86 -0.59 17.06
CA PHE A 7 19.22 -1.85 16.43
C PHE A 7 18.34 -2.94 16.99
N TYR A 8 17.94 -3.87 16.13
CA TYR A 8 17.10 -5.00 16.50
C TYR A 8 17.56 -6.25 15.76
N ARG A 9 17.13 -7.42 16.22
CA ARG A 9 17.27 -8.68 15.50
C ARG A 9 16.05 -9.54 15.77
N VAL A 10 15.62 -10.28 14.78
CA VAL A 10 14.50 -11.22 14.91
C VAL A 10 15.06 -12.58 15.30
N VAL A 11 14.45 -13.19 16.31
CA VAL A 11 14.70 -14.58 16.71
C VAL A 11 13.40 -15.33 16.53
N TYR A 12 13.39 -16.34 15.67
CA TYR A 12 12.16 -17.05 15.28
C TYR A 12 12.41 -18.54 15.10
N GLY A 13 11.39 -19.35 15.36
CA GLY A 13 11.45 -20.80 15.26
C GLY A 13 10.26 -21.43 15.99
N PRO A 14 10.04 -22.75 15.86
CA PRO A 14 8.96 -23.43 16.55
C PRO A 14 9.07 -23.34 18.09
N ASN A 15 10.27 -23.13 18.62
CA ASN A 15 10.53 -22.94 20.05
C ASN A 15 11.90 -22.26 20.28
N LYS A 16 12.22 -21.95 21.54
CA LYS A 16 13.47 -21.27 21.93
C LYS A 16 14.74 -22.07 21.62
N THR A 17 14.68 -23.40 21.60
CA THR A 17 15.84 -24.27 21.38
C THR A 17 16.11 -24.54 19.90
N ASN A 18 15.09 -24.43 19.05
CA ASN A 18 15.19 -24.52 17.59
C ASN A 18 14.86 -23.16 16.96
N ALA A 19 15.55 -22.11 17.41
CA ALA A 19 15.38 -20.77 16.91
C ALA A 19 16.50 -20.38 15.94
N LYS A 20 16.13 -19.68 14.88
CA LYS A 20 17.02 -18.97 13.97
C LYS A 20 17.14 -17.52 14.41
N VAL A 21 18.34 -16.98 14.25
CA VAL A 21 18.64 -15.58 14.54
C VAL A 21 18.94 -14.89 13.22
N GLU A 22 18.14 -13.88 12.87
CA GLU A 22 18.38 -13.07 11.68
C GLU A 22 19.54 -12.08 11.89
N PRO A 23 20.15 -11.58 10.80
CA PRO A 23 21.09 -10.48 10.86
C PRO A 23 20.48 -9.23 11.53
N VAL A 24 21.34 -8.42 12.14
CA VAL A 24 20.93 -7.17 12.81
C VAL A 24 20.30 -6.20 11.81
N GLY A 25 19.12 -5.71 12.14
CA GLY A 25 18.47 -4.58 11.50
C GLY A 25 18.60 -3.30 12.31
N SER A 26 18.21 -2.18 11.69
CA SER A 26 18.18 -0.90 12.36
C SER A 26 17.09 0.01 11.82
N PHE A 27 16.61 0.91 12.66
CA PHE A 27 15.73 2.01 12.26
C PHE A 27 16.06 3.25 13.07
N SER A 28 15.64 4.42 12.58
CA SER A 28 15.66 5.66 13.36
C SER A 28 14.23 6.08 13.66
N THR A 29 13.96 6.46 14.91
CA THR A 29 12.70 7.11 15.26
C THR A 29 12.58 8.49 14.63
N LEU A 30 11.35 8.93 14.39
CA LEU A 30 11.07 10.27 13.86
C LEU A 30 11.70 11.36 14.75
N GLN A 31 12.06 12.48 14.13
CA GLN A 31 12.68 13.59 14.84
C GLN A 31 11.67 14.34 15.71
N GLY A 32 10.39 14.32 15.33
CA GLY A 32 9.31 15.02 16.00
C GLY A 32 9.35 16.52 15.76
N ALA A 33 8.38 17.26 16.29
CA ALA A 33 8.16 18.68 15.97
C ALA A 33 9.37 19.60 16.25
N ALA A 34 10.28 19.20 17.14
CA ALA A 34 11.49 19.97 17.47
C ALA A 34 12.70 19.67 16.56
N GLY A 35 12.65 18.59 15.77
CA GLY A 35 13.76 18.23 14.89
C GLY A 35 13.79 19.08 13.62
N ASP A 36 14.98 19.32 13.08
CA ASP A 36 15.19 20.17 11.90
C ASP A 36 16.12 19.55 10.85
N LYS A 37 16.49 18.27 11.01
CA LYS A 37 17.39 17.59 10.08
C LYS A 37 16.67 17.21 8.80
N GLU A 38 17.45 17.10 7.74
CA GLU A 38 17.02 16.65 6.43
C GLU A 38 16.27 15.32 6.51
N VAL A 39 15.25 15.19 5.66
CA VAL A 39 14.47 13.97 5.49
C VAL A 39 14.41 13.66 4.01
N SER A 40 14.82 12.44 3.67
CA SER A 40 14.56 11.83 2.36
C SER A 40 13.61 10.65 2.53
N PHE A 41 12.68 10.47 1.61
CA PHE A 41 11.77 9.31 1.62
C PHE A 41 11.42 8.92 0.19
N VAL A 42 10.91 7.70 0.03
CA VAL A 42 10.45 7.20 -1.27
C VAL A 42 8.99 6.77 -1.16
N VAL A 43 8.26 7.00 -2.24
CA VAL A 43 6.87 6.61 -2.41
C VAL A 43 6.80 5.62 -3.57
N VAL A 44 6.23 4.44 -3.36
CA VAL A 44 6.20 3.34 -4.33
C VAL A 44 4.81 2.75 -4.42
N THR A 45 4.36 2.52 -5.65
CA THR A 45 3.13 1.80 -6.01
C THR A 45 3.44 0.81 -7.14
N GLY A 46 2.51 -0.10 -7.43
CA GLY A 46 2.54 -0.91 -8.66
C GLY A 46 3.52 -2.09 -8.63
N MET A 47 3.74 -2.70 -7.46
CA MET A 47 4.75 -3.76 -7.30
C MET A 47 4.22 -5.15 -7.71
N ASN A 48 3.80 -5.29 -8.96
CA ASN A 48 3.12 -6.49 -9.46
C ASN A 48 4.06 -7.70 -9.60
N TYR A 49 4.06 -8.57 -8.57
CA TYR A 49 4.82 -9.82 -8.52
C TYR A 49 4.59 -10.70 -9.74
N MET A 50 3.32 -10.88 -10.13
CA MET A 50 2.94 -11.86 -11.14
C MET A 50 3.44 -11.46 -12.53
N SER A 51 3.26 -10.20 -12.89
CA SER A 51 3.78 -9.65 -14.15
C SER A 51 5.31 -9.64 -14.17
N PHE A 52 5.97 -9.33 -13.05
CA PHE A 52 7.43 -9.33 -12.97
C PHE A 52 8.03 -10.73 -13.14
N HIS A 53 7.48 -11.74 -12.46
CA HIS A 53 8.04 -13.09 -12.45
C HIS A 53 7.62 -13.95 -13.64
N TYR A 54 6.37 -13.80 -14.08
CA TYR A 54 5.73 -14.66 -15.06
C TYR A 54 5.27 -13.94 -16.33
N GLY A 55 5.43 -12.61 -16.40
CA GLY A 55 5.10 -11.82 -17.57
C GLY A 55 3.63 -11.39 -17.64
N LYS A 56 3.35 -10.59 -18.67
CA LYS A 56 2.03 -10.04 -18.95
C LYS A 56 1.03 -11.15 -19.28
N LEU A 57 -0.19 -10.92 -18.85
CA LEU A 57 -1.29 -11.84 -19.07
C LEU A 57 -1.87 -11.68 -20.47
N GLY A 58 -1.95 -12.78 -21.22
CA GLY A 58 -2.47 -12.82 -22.58
C GLY A 58 -3.99 -12.70 -22.67
N ALA A 59 -4.50 -12.89 -23.88
CA ALA A 59 -5.93 -12.96 -24.16
C ALA A 59 -6.58 -14.18 -23.49
N LYS A 60 -7.90 -14.10 -23.31
CA LYS A 60 -8.71 -15.20 -22.78
C LYS A 60 -8.84 -16.29 -23.83
N ASP A 61 -8.44 -17.51 -23.49
CA ASP A 61 -8.63 -18.68 -24.34
C ASP A 61 -10.14 -18.90 -24.61
N PRO A 62 -10.56 -18.98 -25.89
CA PRO A 62 -11.98 -19.10 -26.22
C PRO A 62 -12.67 -20.36 -25.68
N LYS A 63 -11.92 -21.46 -25.51
CA LYS A 63 -12.42 -22.77 -25.08
C LYS A 63 -12.39 -22.91 -23.57
N THR A 64 -11.22 -22.70 -22.96
CA THR A 64 -11.02 -22.92 -21.52
C THR A 64 -11.45 -21.72 -20.68
N LYS A 65 -11.64 -20.55 -21.32
CA LYS A 65 -11.89 -19.27 -20.64
C LYS A 65 -10.75 -18.84 -19.70
N MET A 66 -9.61 -19.54 -19.72
CA MET A 66 -8.43 -19.20 -18.92
C MET A 66 -7.52 -18.23 -19.68
N ARG A 67 -6.69 -17.49 -18.95
CA ARG A 67 -5.65 -16.63 -19.53
C ARG A 67 -4.29 -17.25 -19.23
N THR A 68 -3.39 -17.21 -20.22
CA THR A 68 -2.02 -17.68 -20.08
C THR A 68 -1.06 -16.49 -20.10
N ARG A 69 0.06 -16.59 -19.39
CA ARG A 69 1.07 -15.53 -19.33
C ARG A 69 2.13 -15.71 -20.41
N ASN A 70 2.61 -14.59 -20.94
CA ASN A 70 3.75 -14.57 -21.85
C ASN A 70 5.05 -14.38 -21.05
N LEU A 71 5.75 -15.49 -20.75
CA LEU A 71 7.01 -15.49 -20.01
C LEU A 71 8.10 -14.62 -20.66
N ALA A 72 8.08 -14.42 -21.98
CA ALA A 72 9.05 -13.56 -22.67
C ALA A 72 8.91 -12.08 -22.25
N THR A 73 7.76 -11.69 -21.70
CA THR A 73 7.50 -10.33 -21.20
C THR A 73 7.77 -10.17 -19.70
N SER A 74 8.18 -11.24 -19.00
CA SER A 74 8.64 -11.12 -17.62
C SER A 74 9.98 -10.40 -17.57
N TYR A 75 10.42 -9.99 -16.38
CA TYR A 75 11.80 -9.55 -16.19
C TYR A 75 12.74 -10.72 -16.53
N GLN A 76 13.79 -10.48 -17.32
CA GLN A 76 14.71 -11.53 -17.81
C GLN A 76 16.07 -11.52 -17.11
N GLY A 77 16.30 -10.58 -16.17
CA GLY A 77 17.56 -10.50 -15.45
C GLY A 77 17.84 -11.75 -14.61
N LYS A 78 19.11 -12.19 -14.57
CA LYS A 78 19.55 -13.34 -13.76
C LYS A 78 19.27 -13.14 -12.26
N ASP A 79 19.09 -11.89 -11.85
CA ASP A 79 18.76 -11.45 -10.50
C ASP A 79 17.24 -11.42 -10.21
N LYS A 80 16.39 -11.95 -11.10
CA LYS A 80 14.92 -11.98 -10.92
C LYS A 80 14.50 -12.55 -9.56
N ALA A 81 15.17 -13.62 -9.11
CA ALA A 81 14.89 -14.26 -7.82
C ALA A 81 15.17 -13.36 -6.61
N LEU A 82 15.95 -12.29 -6.76
CA LEU A 82 16.21 -11.31 -5.71
C LEU A 82 15.04 -10.33 -5.49
N GLY A 83 14.10 -10.24 -6.43
CA GLY A 83 13.00 -9.29 -6.46
C GLY A 83 13.29 -8.04 -7.28
N PHE A 84 12.45 -7.01 -7.19
CA PHE A 84 12.51 -5.83 -8.05
C PHE A 84 13.85 -5.07 -7.94
N PRO A 85 14.60 -4.84 -9.04
CA PRO A 85 15.89 -4.12 -9.01
C PRO A 85 15.83 -2.72 -8.39
N ALA A 86 14.68 -2.04 -8.52
CA ALA A 86 14.46 -0.73 -7.92
C ALA A 86 14.63 -0.73 -6.38
N LEU A 87 14.29 -1.82 -5.69
CA LEU A 87 14.41 -1.90 -4.23
C LEU A 87 15.87 -1.83 -3.77
N GLU A 88 16.80 -2.41 -4.53
CA GLU A 88 18.24 -2.29 -4.24
C GLU A 88 18.75 -0.86 -4.49
N THR A 89 18.21 -0.19 -5.51
CA THR A 89 18.52 1.22 -5.78
C THR A 89 18.01 2.10 -4.64
N ILE A 90 16.78 1.92 -4.21
CA ILE A 90 16.18 2.60 -3.05
C ILE A 90 17.02 2.38 -1.80
N ARG A 91 17.44 1.13 -1.53
CA ARG A 91 18.26 0.79 -0.37
C ARG A 91 19.58 1.58 -0.36
N LYS A 92 20.22 1.75 -1.52
CA LYS A 92 21.46 2.54 -1.67
C LYS A 92 21.26 4.03 -1.41
N LEU A 93 20.07 4.57 -1.69
CA LEU A 93 19.71 5.96 -1.38
C LEU A 93 19.51 6.20 0.13
N LYS A 94 19.36 5.14 0.93
CA LYS A 94 19.18 5.19 2.39
C LYS A 94 18.07 6.19 2.81
N PRO A 95 16.85 6.07 2.28
CA PRO A 95 15.76 6.95 2.68
C PRO A 95 15.47 6.80 4.18
N THR A 96 14.99 7.88 4.77
CA THR A 96 14.49 7.92 6.16
C THR A 96 13.36 6.91 6.35
N PHE A 97 12.48 6.78 5.35
CA PHE A 97 11.42 5.78 5.31
C PHE A 97 10.94 5.50 3.88
N PHE A 98 10.26 4.39 3.72
CA PHE A 98 9.58 3.94 2.51
C PHE A 98 8.07 4.03 2.71
N VAL A 99 7.34 4.46 1.69
CA VAL A 99 5.88 4.41 1.66
C VAL A 99 5.43 3.46 0.54
N GLY A 100 4.69 2.41 0.90
CA GLY A 100 3.93 1.59 -0.04
C GLY A 100 2.50 2.11 -0.13
N THR A 101 2.16 2.77 -1.24
CA THR A 101 0.92 3.57 -1.36
C THR A 101 -0.23 2.80 -2.01
N GLY A 102 -0.32 1.50 -1.74
CA GLY A 102 -1.27 0.61 -2.41
C GLY A 102 -0.66 -0.09 -3.61
N ASP A 103 -1.39 -1.06 -4.15
CA ASP A 103 -0.86 -2.01 -5.15
C ASP A 103 0.46 -2.66 -4.70
N ASN A 104 0.56 -2.91 -3.39
CA ASN A 104 1.75 -3.48 -2.78
C ASN A 104 1.90 -4.96 -3.18
N ILE A 105 0.75 -5.61 -3.38
CA ILE A 105 0.54 -6.95 -3.93
C ILE A 105 -0.74 -6.95 -4.77
N TYR A 106 -0.95 -8.03 -5.54
CA TYR A 106 -2.10 -8.17 -6.43
C TYR A 106 -2.81 -9.51 -6.20
N TYR A 107 -4.05 -9.47 -5.68
CA TYR A 107 -4.87 -10.67 -5.50
C TYR A 107 -5.41 -11.20 -6.84
N ASP A 108 -5.86 -10.32 -7.70
CA ASP A 108 -6.55 -10.54 -8.99
C ASP A 108 -5.58 -10.72 -10.16
N SER A 109 -4.80 -11.80 -10.11
CA SER A 109 -3.88 -12.12 -11.21
C SER A 109 -4.58 -12.58 -12.48
N HIS A 110 -5.91 -12.79 -12.48
CA HIS A 110 -6.76 -13.15 -13.63
C HIS A 110 -6.33 -14.45 -14.35
N ASP A 111 -5.72 -15.36 -13.60
CA ASP A 111 -5.25 -16.68 -14.01
C ASP A 111 -5.39 -17.68 -12.84
N ALA A 112 -4.79 -18.86 -12.96
CA ALA A 112 -4.83 -19.89 -11.92
C ALA A 112 -4.20 -19.47 -10.57
N MET A 113 -3.50 -18.32 -10.51
CA MET A 113 -2.88 -17.80 -9.29
C MET A 113 -3.75 -16.74 -8.60
N GLU A 114 -4.99 -16.50 -9.04
CA GLU A 114 -5.89 -15.52 -8.42
C GLU A 114 -6.19 -15.89 -6.95
N ALA A 115 -6.11 -14.92 -6.05
CA ALA A 115 -6.31 -15.11 -4.62
C ALA A 115 -7.71 -14.65 -4.21
N THR A 116 -8.53 -15.59 -3.74
CA THR A 116 -9.93 -15.33 -3.35
C THR A 116 -10.25 -15.74 -1.91
N THR A 117 -9.35 -16.50 -1.29
CA THR A 117 -9.47 -17.00 0.09
C THR A 117 -8.34 -16.47 0.97
N LEU A 118 -8.55 -16.42 2.28
CA LEU A 118 -7.53 -15.94 3.24
C LEU A 118 -6.16 -16.63 3.07
N PRO A 119 -6.05 -17.97 2.94
CA PRO A 119 -4.74 -18.61 2.72
C PRO A 119 -4.05 -18.15 1.44
N GLN A 120 -4.79 -17.98 0.34
CA GLN A 120 -4.23 -17.49 -0.93
C GLN A 120 -3.81 -16.03 -0.83
N MET A 121 -4.60 -15.20 -0.15
CA MET A 121 -4.26 -13.79 0.05
C MET A 121 -2.97 -13.66 0.89
N ARG A 122 -2.87 -14.36 2.03
CA ARG A 122 -1.63 -14.46 2.83
C ARG A 122 -0.44 -14.94 1.99
N GLN A 123 -0.66 -15.92 1.12
CA GLN A 123 0.38 -16.40 0.21
C GLN A 123 0.93 -15.29 -0.69
N LYS A 124 0.10 -14.37 -1.22
CA LYS A 124 0.55 -13.23 -2.03
C LYS A 124 1.47 -12.29 -1.25
N TRP A 125 1.09 -11.94 -0.02
CA TRP A 125 1.92 -11.14 0.89
C TRP A 125 3.25 -11.83 1.16
N HIS A 126 3.21 -13.12 1.51
CA HIS A 126 4.44 -13.89 1.77
C HIS A 126 5.33 -14.03 0.53
N GLN A 127 4.76 -14.24 -0.66
CA GLN A 127 5.50 -14.32 -1.93
C GLN A 127 6.23 -13.01 -2.24
N GLN A 128 5.59 -11.88 -1.99
CA GLN A 128 6.16 -10.56 -2.21
C GLN A 128 7.30 -10.30 -1.22
N PHE A 129 7.03 -10.38 0.09
CA PHE A 129 7.95 -9.91 1.12
C PHE A 129 9.05 -10.90 1.50
N ARG A 130 8.97 -12.16 1.05
CA ARG A 130 10.09 -13.11 1.17
C ARG A 130 11.24 -12.86 0.20
N GLN A 131 11.09 -11.95 -0.77
CA GLN A 131 12.14 -11.71 -1.76
C GLN A 131 13.35 -11.01 -1.10
N PRO A 132 14.60 -11.42 -1.39
CA PRO A 132 15.79 -10.90 -0.74
C PRO A 132 15.88 -9.36 -0.69
N ARG A 133 15.54 -8.66 -1.77
CA ARG A 133 15.62 -7.19 -1.83
C ARG A 133 14.62 -6.48 -0.91
N PHE A 134 13.45 -7.06 -0.67
CA PHE A 134 12.51 -6.52 0.33
C PHE A 134 13.06 -6.71 1.74
N ILE A 135 13.56 -7.91 2.05
CA ILE A 135 14.15 -8.23 3.35
C ILE A 135 15.34 -7.29 3.63
N ASP A 136 16.25 -7.13 2.67
CA ASP A 136 17.43 -6.29 2.81
C ASP A 136 17.09 -4.81 2.97
N LEU A 137 16.08 -4.31 2.26
CA LEU A 137 15.59 -2.94 2.39
C LEU A 137 14.94 -2.71 3.75
N PHE A 138 13.93 -3.50 4.11
CA PHE A 138 13.12 -3.26 5.32
C PHE A 138 13.82 -3.63 6.62
N ARG A 139 14.94 -4.37 6.55
CA ARG A 139 15.84 -4.52 7.69
C ARG A 139 16.51 -3.20 8.10
N GLN A 140 16.57 -2.21 7.20
CA GLN A 140 17.27 -0.94 7.43
C GLN A 140 16.39 0.31 7.26
N VAL A 141 15.28 0.19 6.53
CA VAL A 141 14.40 1.30 6.17
C VAL A 141 13.00 1.07 6.74
N PRO A 142 12.52 1.94 7.65
CA PRO A 142 11.16 1.93 8.15
C PRO A 142 10.12 2.06 7.04
N THR A 143 8.93 1.48 7.25
CA THR A 143 7.87 1.46 6.25
C THR A 143 6.58 2.06 6.75
N TYR A 144 5.88 2.77 5.86
CA TYR A 144 4.50 3.18 6.00
C TYR A 144 3.69 2.55 4.86
N TRP A 145 2.47 2.12 5.17
CA TRP A 145 1.63 1.41 4.21
C TRP A 145 0.25 2.03 4.09
N GLU A 146 -0.25 2.00 2.87
CA GLU A 146 -1.62 2.24 2.45
C GLU A 146 -2.03 1.10 1.51
N LYS A 147 -3.32 0.99 1.19
CA LYS A 147 -3.84 0.00 0.23
C LYS A 147 -4.59 0.69 -0.89
N ASP A 148 -4.63 0.02 -2.03
CA ASP A 148 -5.51 0.34 -3.14
C ASP A 148 -6.39 -0.86 -3.50
N ASP A 149 -6.94 -0.93 -4.71
CA ASP A 149 -7.88 -1.96 -5.13
C ASP A 149 -7.27 -3.36 -5.20
N HIS A 150 -6.06 -3.52 -5.72
CA HIS A 150 -5.48 -4.85 -5.96
C HIS A 150 -4.98 -5.57 -4.69
N ASP A 151 -4.68 -4.83 -3.62
CA ASP A 151 -4.39 -5.35 -2.28
C ASP A 151 -5.57 -5.19 -1.30
N HIS A 152 -6.72 -4.70 -1.79
CA HIS A 152 -8.03 -4.82 -1.17
C HIS A 152 -8.83 -6.02 -1.70
N ARG A 153 -9.12 -6.06 -3.02
CA ARG A 153 -9.86 -7.15 -3.68
C ARG A 153 -9.41 -7.41 -5.13
N PHE A 154 -9.74 -6.52 -6.05
CA PHE A 154 -9.53 -6.64 -7.50
C PHE A 154 -9.68 -5.26 -8.18
N ASP A 155 -9.20 -5.13 -9.41
CA ASP A 155 -9.25 -3.91 -10.25
C ASP A 155 -10.57 -3.13 -10.12
N ASP A 156 -10.47 -1.83 -9.83
CA ASP A 156 -11.57 -0.87 -9.69
C ASP A 156 -12.65 -1.28 -8.67
N CYS A 157 -12.32 -2.09 -7.66
CA CYS A 157 -13.30 -2.54 -6.68
C CYS A 157 -13.78 -1.43 -5.72
N ASP A 158 -15.02 -1.60 -5.26
CA ASP A 158 -15.58 -0.93 -4.09
C ASP A 158 -15.94 -1.97 -3.01
N ARG A 159 -16.75 -1.58 -2.03
CA ARG A 159 -17.16 -2.45 -0.92
C ARG A 159 -18.30 -3.41 -1.27
N GLU A 160 -18.99 -3.21 -2.39
CA GLU A 160 -20.22 -3.94 -2.72
C GLU A 160 -19.97 -5.28 -3.41
N GLY A 161 -21.00 -6.12 -3.36
CA GLY A 161 -21.06 -7.38 -4.08
C GLY A 161 -20.27 -8.51 -3.44
N ASN A 162 -20.60 -9.73 -3.88
CA ASN A 162 -20.13 -10.96 -3.25
C ASN A 162 -18.99 -11.64 -4.03
N ARG A 163 -18.39 -10.97 -5.03
CA ARG A 163 -17.21 -11.50 -5.74
C ARG A 163 -16.06 -11.63 -4.74
N PRO A 164 -15.48 -12.84 -4.57
CA PRO A 164 -14.32 -13.03 -3.70
C PRO A 164 -13.05 -12.33 -4.23
N PRO A 165 -12.14 -11.89 -3.34
CA PRO A 165 -12.37 -11.79 -1.90
C PRO A 165 -13.41 -10.69 -1.61
N VAL A 166 -14.26 -10.91 -0.61
CA VAL A 166 -15.22 -9.87 -0.17
C VAL A 166 -14.45 -8.74 0.54
N SER A 167 -14.98 -7.53 0.49
CA SER A 167 -14.33 -6.32 1.02
C SER A 167 -13.77 -6.49 2.43
N ASP A 168 -14.59 -6.98 3.37
CA ASP A 168 -14.16 -7.10 4.77
C ASP A 168 -13.02 -8.10 4.97
N LEU A 169 -12.91 -9.13 4.12
CA LEU A 169 -11.75 -10.02 4.13
C LEU A 169 -10.49 -9.29 3.66
N GLY A 170 -10.61 -8.44 2.63
CA GLY A 170 -9.54 -7.54 2.18
C GLY A 170 -9.06 -6.59 3.28
N VAL A 171 -10.00 -5.90 3.94
CA VAL A 171 -9.70 -5.00 5.07
C VAL A 171 -8.96 -5.73 6.19
N ALA A 172 -9.50 -6.87 6.63
CA ALA A 172 -8.90 -7.66 7.71
C ALA A 172 -7.50 -8.16 7.34
N THR A 173 -7.31 -8.62 6.10
CA THR A 173 -6.04 -9.17 5.63
C THR A 173 -4.97 -8.09 5.56
N PHE A 174 -5.28 -6.88 5.06
CA PHE A 174 -4.32 -5.78 5.03
C PHE A 174 -3.84 -5.41 6.44
N ARG A 175 -4.77 -5.29 7.40
CA ARG A 175 -4.44 -5.00 8.82
C ARG A 175 -3.60 -6.08 9.48
N GLU A 176 -3.74 -7.33 9.06
CA GLU A 176 -2.94 -8.46 9.54
C GLU A 176 -1.52 -8.41 8.99
N GLN A 177 -1.36 -8.04 7.72
CA GLN A 177 -0.12 -8.25 6.97
C GLN A 177 0.88 -7.09 7.05
N VAL A 178 0.41 -5.87 7.33
CA VAL A 178 1.28 -4.68 7.47
C VAL A 178 1.02 -3.89 8.76
N PRO A 179 2.06 -3.27 9.34
CA PRO A 179 1.97 -2.59 10.64
C PRO A 179 1.33 -1.19 10.53
N VAL A 180 0.07 -1.12 10.09
CA VAL A 180 -0.68 0.14 9.94
C VAL A 180 -1.50 0.51 11.17
N VAL A 181 -1.86 -0.49 11.98
CA VAL A 181 -2.62 -0.36 13.22
C VAL A 181 -2.04 -1.31 14.25
N ASP A 182 -2.30 -1.05 15.53
CA ASP A 182 -2.05 -2.05 16.57
C ASP A 182 -3.01 -3.24 16.33
N PRO A 183 -2.49 -4.48 16.14
CA PRO A 183 -3.34 -5.65 15.94
C PRO A 183 -4.24 -5.95 17.14
N LEU A 184 -3.90 -5.43 18.34
CA LEU A 184 -4.71 -5.53 19.54
C LEU A 184 -5.81 -4.44 19.63
N ALA A 185 -5.84 -3.50 18.68
CA ALA A 185 -6.78 -2.39 18.65
C ALA A 185 -7.68 -2.44 17.39
N PRO A 186 -8.69 -3.34 17.34
CA PRO A 186 -9.45 -3.65 16.12
C PRO A 186 -10.29 -2.47 15.59
N LYS A 187 -10.57 -1.47 16.42
CA LYS A 187 -11.36 -0.28 16.03
C LYS A 187 -10.52 0.85 15.44
N VAL A 188 -9.19 0.77 15.51
CA VAL A 188 -8.30 1.82 14.98
C VAL A 188 -8.44 1.87 13.46
N LYS A 189 -8.58 3.08 12.94
CA LYS A 189 -8.65 3.38 11.50
C LYS A 189 -7.25 3.41 10.89
N THR A 190 -7.13 3.11 9.62
CA THR A 190 -5.83 3.04 8.91
C THR A 190 -5.33 4.41 8.45
N TYR A 191 -6.21 5.38 8.22
CA TYR A 191 -5.83 6.76 7.93
C TYR A 191 -5.19 7.41 9.16
N ARG A 192 -4.11 8.16 8.94
CA ARG A 192 -3.25 8.67 10.01
C ARG A 192 -2.31 9.76 9.52
N THR A 193 -1.72 10.51 10.44
CA THR A 193 -0.72 11.52 10.13
C THR A 193 0.47 11.42 11.08
N TYR A 194 1.67 11.73 10.58
CA TYR A 194 2.89 11.72 11.36
C TYR A 194 3.66 13.04 11.19
N ARG A 195 4.00 13.65 12.33
CA ARG A 195 4.97 14.75 12.39
C ARG A 195 6.38 14.19 12.27
N ILE A 196 7.01 14.36 11.11
CA ILE A 196 8.34 13.81 10.82
C ILE A 196 9.42 14.66 11.51
N ASN A 197 9.39 15.96 11.25
CA ASN A 197 10.25 16.98 11.85
C ASN A 197 9.47 18.32 11.94
N ARG A 198 10.10 19.42 12.36
CA ARG A 198 9.52 20.77 12.39
C ARG A 198 8.89 21.18 11.06
N HIS A 199 9.53 20.79 9.96
CA HIS A 199 9.17 21.24 8.62
C HIS A 199 8.16 20.32 7.93
N LEU A 200 8.13 19.03 8.21
CA LEU A 200 7.35 18.05 7.44
C LEU A 200 6.35 17.30 8.33
N GLN A 201 5.09 17.32 7.91
CA GLN A 201 4.06 16.41 8.36
C GLN A 201 3.45 15.68 7.15
N VAL A 202 3.19 14.39 7.30
CA VAL A 202 2.66 13.53 6.24
C VAL A 202 1.30 12.96 6.65
N TRP A 203 0.37 12.88 5.71
CA TRP A 203 -0.95 12.26 5.85
C TRP A 203 -1.09 11.08 4.92
N PHE A 204 -1.53 9.96 5.48
CA PHE A 204 -1.91 8.74 4.78
C PHE A 204 -3.41 8.59 4.90
N VAL A 205 -4.10 8.42 3.78
CA VAL A 205 -5.57 8.34 3.72
C VAL A 205 -6.01 6.90 3.46
N GLU A 206 -7.27 6.62 3.77
CA GLU A 206 -7.87 5.33 3.47
C GLU A 206 -8.96 5.50 2.42
N GLY A 207 -8.78 4.85 1.27
CA GLY A 207 -9.66 5.00 0.10
C GLY A 207 -10.58 3.82 -0.19
N ARG A 208 -10.37 2.66 0.45
CA ARG A 208 -11.13 1.44 0.16
C ARG A 208 -12.05 1.01 1.32
N ASP A 209 -11.74 1.41 2.56
CA ASP A 209 -12.51 0.96 3.72
C ASP A 209 -13.87 1.65 3.92
N PHE A 210 -14.08 2.87 3.42
CA PHE A 210 -15.28 3.66 3.79
C PHE A 210 -16.04 4.21 2.60
N ARG A 211 -15.60 3.90 1.37
CA ARG A 211 -16.12 4.52 0.16
C ARG A 211 -17.54 4.06 -0.19
N SER A 212 -18.29 4.97 -0.80
CA SER A 212 -19.54 4.67 -1.51
C SER A 212 -19.28 3.77 -2.72
N PRO A 213 -20.31 3.11 -3.26
CA PRO A 213 -20.18 2.28 -4.46
C PRO A 213 -19.69 3.11 -5.66
N ASN A 214 -18.81 2.54 -6.49
CA ASN A 214 -18.25 3.23 -7.65
C ASN A 214 -19.35 3.61 -8.66
N LYS A 215 -20.42 2.81 -8.74
CA LYS A 215 -21.59 3.05 -9.60
C LYS A 215 -22.54 4.13 -9.10
N MET A 216 -22.42 4.57 -7.85
CA MET A 216 -23.23 5.66 -7.32
C MET A 216 -23.01 6.92 -8.16
N LYS A 217 -24.08 7.66 -8.46
CA LYS A 217 -23.97 8.93 -9.18
C LYS A 217 -23.11 9.90 -8.35
N ASP A 218 -22.17 10.57 -9.02
CA ASP A 218 -21.33 11.59 -8.39
C ASP A 218 -22.19 12.77 -7.88
N GLY A 219 -21.88 13.26 -6.69
CA GLY A 219 -22.68 14.23 -5.96
C GLY A 219 -22.36 14.24 -4.45
N PRO A 220 -23.05 15.08 -3.65
CA PRO A 220 -22.71 15.35 -2.24
C PRO A 220 -22.75 14.12 -1.34
N ASP A 221 -23.54 13.11 -1.68
CA ASP A 221 -23.69 11.89 -0.88
C ASP A 221 -22.71 10.77 -1.27
N LYS A 222 -21.95 10.94 -2.37
CA LYS A 222 -20.96 9.96 -2.83
C LYS A 222 -19.59 10.33 -2.26
N THR A 223 -18.99 9.41 -1.50
CA THR A 223 -17.76 9.70 -0.78
C THR A 223 -16.69 8.61 -1.00
N LEU A 224 -15.43 9.01 -1.19
CA LEU A 224 -14.29 8.09 -1.28
C LEU A 224 -13.70 7.88 0.12
N TRP A 225 -13.56 8.96 0.89
CA TRP A 225 -12.93 8.94 2.21
C TRP A 225 -13.90 8.79 3.38
N GLY A 226 -15.18 9.11 3.19
CA GLY A 226 -16.17 9.22 4.25
C GLY A 226 -16.08 10.55 5.00
N ALA A 227 -17.22 10.99 5.54
CA ALA A 227 -17.34 12.26 6.25
C ALA A 227 -16.39 12.38 7.46
N GLU A 228 -16.18 11.29 8.21
CA GLU A 228 -15.29 11.26 9.37
C GLU A 228 -13.83 11.56 8.98
N GLN A 229 -13.33 10.91 7.92
CA GLN A 229 -11.97 11.10 7.44
C GLN A 229 -11.78 12.49 6.82
N ILE A 230 -12.77 13.00 6.07
CA ILE A 230 -12.73 14.36 5.52
C ILE A 230 -12.64 15.39 6.65
N ALA A 231 -13.49 15.27 7.67
CA ALA A 231 -13.48 16.18 8.82
C ALA A 231 -12.16 16.09 9.59
N TRP A 232 -11.63 14.88 9.80
CA TRP A 232 -10.32 14.66 10.40
C TRP A 232 -9.19 15.31 9.57
N LEU A 233 -9.21 15.13 8.26
CA LEU A 233 -8.17 15.63 7.36
C LEU A 233 -8.18 17.16 7.34
N LYS A 234 -9.35 17.81 7.16
CA LYS A 234 -9.50 19.27 7.23
C LYS A 234 -8.98 19.82 8.55
N ARG A 235 -9.41 19.26 9.70
CA ARG A 235 -8.95 19.69 11.03
C ARG A 235 -7.45 19.56 11.20
N THR A 236 -6.88 18.41 10.86
CA THR A 236 -5.46 18.14 11.11
C THR A 236 -4.54 18.93 10.18
N LEU A 237 -4.96 19.19 8.94
CA LEU A 237 -4.25 20.09 8.03
C LEU A 237 -4.22 21.53 8.56
N LEU A 238 -5.36 22.04 9.04
CA LEU A 238 -5.47 23.40 9.58
C LEU A 238 -4.67 23.61 10.88
N VAL A 239 -4.63 22.59 11.76
CA VAL A 239 -3.87 22.66 13.02
C VAL A 239 -2.36 22.47 12.81
N SER A 240 -1.94 21.90 11.68
CA SER A 240 -0.52 21.62 11.44
C SER A 240 0.29 22.89 11.14
N ASP A 241 1.25 23.16 12.01
CA ASP A 241 2.27 24.20 11.86
C ASP A 241 3.48 23.77 11.02
N ALA A 242 3.47 22.58 10.40
CA ALA A 242 4.55 22.14 9.52
C ALA A 242 4.66 23.06 8.30
N THR A 243 5.90 23.43 7.92
CA THR A 243 6.21 24.19 6.70
C THR A 243 5.65 23.49 5.45
N PHE A 244 5.83 22.18 5.36
CA PHE A 244 5.43 21.31 4.28
C PHE A 244 4.42 20.29 4.79
N LYS A 245 3.31 20.16 4.05
CA LYS A 245 2.23 19.22 4.33
C LYS A 245 2.09 18.29 3.14
N PHE A 246 2.38 17.01 3.33
CA PHE A 246 2.34 16.02 2.26
C PHE A 246 1.15 15.10 2.48
N LEU A 247 0.19 15.15 1.57
CA LEU A 247 -0.89 14.18 1.49
C LEU A 247 -0.51 13.11 0.47
N ILE A 248 -0.52 11.85 0.89
CA ILE A 248 -0.18 10.71 0.03
C ILE A 248 -1.44 9.88 -0.12
N PRO A 249 -2.14 9.98 -1.27
CA PRO A 249 -3.29 9.13 -1.61
C PRO A 249 -2.87 7.96 -2.51
N PRO A 250 -3.47 6.77 -2.37
CA PRO A 250 -3.34 5.70 -3.35
C PRO A 250 -3.91 6.06 -4.73
N PRO A 251 -5.20 6.45 -4.88
CA PRO A 251 -5.76 6.82 -6.17
C PRO A 251 -5.36 8.26 -6.58
N PRO A 252 -5.39 8.57 -7.89
CA PRO A 252 -5.13 9.92 -8.38
C PRO A 252 -6.09 10.97 -7.80
N MET A 253 -5.51 12.12 -7.44
CA MET A 253 -6.24 13.30 -6.99
C MET A 253 -6.11 14.51 -7.92
N VAL A 254 -5.13 14.49 -8.82
CA VAL A 254 -4.97 15.49 -9.90
C VAL A 254 -5.02 14.73 -11.22
N GLY A 255 -5.79 15.24 -12.19
CA GLY A 255 -6.02 14.53 -13.45
C GLY A 255 -6.11 15.42 -14.68
N PRO A 256 -6.68 14.90 -15.78
CA PRO A 256 -7.42 13.62 -15.86
C PRO A 256 -6.54 12.37 -15.71
N ASP A 257 -7.13 11.27 -15.22
CA ASP A 257 -6.57 9.91 -15.28
C ASP A 257 -7.08 9.19 -16.56
N ASP A 258 -7.15 7.87 -16.59
CA ASP A 258 -7.70 7.08 -17.70
C ASP A 258 -9.21 7.29 -17.88
N ALA A 259 -9.68 7.52 -19.11
CA ALA A 259 -11.09 7.81 -19.42
C ALA A 259 -12.10 6.73 -18.98
N ARG A 260 -11.67 5.48 -18.76
CA ARG A 260 -12.54 4.40 -18.26
C ARG A 260 -12.68 4.40 -16.74
N LYS A 261 -11.71 4.95 -16.01
CA LYS A 261 -11.67 4.83 -14.54
C LYS A 261 -12.69 5.74 -13.88
N LYS A 262 -13.33 5.24 -12.83
CA LYS A 262 -14.35 5.96 -12.04
C LYS A 262 -14.19 5.73 -10.54
N ASP A 263 -13.01 5.31 -10.11
CA ASP A 263 -12.70 4.91 -8.75
C ASP A 263 -11.75 5.91 -8.05
N ASN A 264 -11.65 7.14 -8.57
CA ASN A 264 -10.75 8.20 -8.12
C ASN A 264 -11.44 9.58 -8.06
N HIS A 265 -10.74 10.61 -7.58
CA HIS A 265 -11.26 11.99 -7.47
C HIS A 265 -11.19 12.80 -8.77
N THR A 266 -10.52 12.30 -9.82
CA THR A 266 -10.16 13.12 -10.98
C THR A 266 -11.11 12.93 -12.16
N ASN A 267 -11.75 11.77 -12.26
CA ASN A 267 -12.50 11.38 -13.44
C ASN A 267 -13.99 11.71 -13.37
N ILE A 268 -14.58 12.00 -14.54
CA ILE A 268 -16.02 12.23 -14.68
C ILE A 268 -16.79 10.97 -14.29
N GLY A 269 -17.75 11.12 -13.36
CA GLY A 269 -18.53 10.00 -12.82
C GLY A 269 -17.78 9.17 -11.78
N GLY A 270 -16.57 9.58 -11.40
CA GLY A 270 -15.85 9.07 -10.24
C GLY A 270 -16.34 9.69 -8.94
N PHE A 271 -15.40 10.16 -8.11
CA PHE A 271 -15.63 10.88 -6.85
C PHE A 271 -15.24 12.36 -7.00
N ARG A 272 -15.52 12.93 -8.18
CA ARG A 272 -15.02 14.26 -8.55
C ARG A 272 -15.66 15.35 -7.71
N HIS A 273 -16.93 15.21 -7.33
CA HIS A 273 -17.57 16.16 -6.42
C HIS A 273 -16.84 16.25 -5.08
N GLU A 274 -16.54 15.12 -4.43
CA GLU A 274 -15.75 15.11 -3.18
C GLU A 274 -14.36 15.75 -3.37
N GLY A 275 -13.69 15.44 -4.49
CA GLY A 275 -12.41 16.07 -4.81
C GLY A 275 -12.51 17.59 -4.89
N GLN A 276 -13.49 18.12 -5.63
CA GLN A 276 -13.71 19.55 -5.80
C GLN A 276 -14.17 20.28 -4.53
N GLU A 277 -14.86 19.60 -3.62
CA GLU A 277 -15.26 20.16 -2.32
C GLU A 277 -14.11 20.18 -1.29
N PHE A 278 -13.06 19.39 -1.53
CA PHE A 278 -11.92 19.32 -0.65
C PHE A 278 -10.78 20.28 -1.08
N PHE A 279 -10.53 20.41 -2.39
CA PHE A 279 -9.44 21.22 -2.98
C PHE A 279 -9.94 22.53 -3.58
#